data_AF-K0TFY6-F1
#
_entry.id   AF-K0TFY6-F1
#
_cell.length_a   1.000
_cell.length_b   1.000
_cell.length_c   1.000
_cell.angle_alpha   90.00
_cell.angle_beta   90.00
_cell.angle_gamma   90.00
#
_symmetry.space_group_name_H-M   'P 1'
#
loop_
_entity.id
_entity.type
_entity.pdbx_description
1 polymer ?
#
loop_
_entity_poly.entity_id
_entity_poly.type
_entity_poly.pdbx_seq_one_letter_code
_entity_poly.pdbx_strand_id
1 'polypeptide(L)'
;MSTTKQDYEPMAVAMPTAVKGVPMVEVSAPSDLPGGYVFDAVANGQTFSVTVPAGGVSRGQTFSAPFVPGGGGVSASVPEGRWKDDLCDCCMFGCCHPALWMGIPARTSPKPLEVELARLLKGYIDPSTGLPIEGSPYWAIYAVNLAFSCAVGIFSIYVILKTRQHIRESSGIPEESCQGCEDCCCATWCGCCTVLQMARHTAEYKTYAGQCCSETGLPVSAPQLQFGGAHIV
;
A
#
# COMPACT_ATOMS: atom_id res chain seq x y z
N MET A 1 -17.70 -23.24 -25.64
CA MET A 1 -16.52 -22.70 -24.94
C MET A 1 -16.09 -23.78 -23.95
N SER A 2 -15.08 -24.58 -24.32
CA SER A 2 -14.73 -25.82 -23.64
C SER A 2 -13.70 -25.52 -22.55
N THR A 3 -14.04 -25.76 -21.29
CA THR A 3 -13.14 -25.63 -20.15
C THR A 3 -12.27 -26.88 -20.03
N THR A 4 -11.01 -26.77 -20.42
CA THR A 4 -10.01 -27.82 -20.24
C THR A 4 -9.66 -27.90 -18.75
N LYS A 5 -9.97 -29.02 -18.10
CA LYS A 5 -9.45 -29.33 -16.76
C LYS A 5 -7.95 -29.50 -16.86
N GLN A 6 -7.21 -28.72 -16.07
CA GLN A 6 -5.78 -28.84 -15.94
C GLN A 6 -5.51 -29.81 -14.79
N ASP A 7 -5.16 -31.06 -15.13
CA ASP A 7 -4.77 -32.06 -14.16
C ASP A 7 -3.39 -31.68 -13.60
N TYR A 8 -3.35 -31.28 -12.34
CA TYR A 8 -2.12 -30.91 -11.65
C TYR A 8 -1.44 -32.19 -11.14
N GLU A 9 -0.32 -32.57 -11.76
CA GLU A 9 0.55 -33.61 -11.21
C GLU A 9 1.19 -33.08 -9.90
N PRO A 10 1.06 -33.82 -8.78
CA PRO A 10 1.70 -33.43 -7.53
C PRO A 10 3.21 -33.54 -7.70
N MET A 11 3.89 -32.39 -7.81
CA MET A 11 5.34 -32.36 -7.70
C MET A 11 5.73 -32.94 -6.33
N ALA A 12 6.54 -34.00 -6.35
CA ALA A 12 7.08 -34.60 -5.15
C ALA A 12 8.00 -33.58 -4.46
N VAL A 13 7.45 -32.86 -3.50
CA VAL A 13 8.21 -31.96 -2.64
C VAL A 13 9.07 -32.85 -1.74
N ALA A 14 10.39 -32.77 -1.91
CA ALA A 14 11.33 -33.43 -1.03
C ALA A 14 11.04 -33.00 0.41
N MET A 15 10.61 -33.95 1.26
CA MET A 15 10.35 -33.66 2.66
C MET A 15 11.67 -33.23 3.31
N PRO A 16 11.71 -32.11 4.05
CA PRO A 16 12.90 -31.74 4.80
C PRO A 16 13.18 -32.85 5.81
N THR A 17 14.32 -33.54 5.63
CA THR A 17 14.85 -34.48 6.61
C THR A 17 14.97 -33.78 7.96
N ALA A 18 14.33 -34.34 8.98
CA ALA A 18 14.33 -33.81 10.34
C ALA A 18 15.75 -33.49 10.80
N VAL A 19 16.07 -32.19 10.87
CA VAL A 19 17.38 -31.73 11.35
C VAL A 19 17.42 -32.00 12.84
N LYS A 20 18.22 -32.99 13.23
CA LYS A 20 18.34 -33.46 14.60
C LYS A 20 18.88 -32.32 15.48
N GLY A 21 18.04 -31.76 16.33
CA GLY A 21 18.42 -30.74 17.32
C GLY A 21 17.74 -29.37 17.20
N VAL A 22 16.85 -29.16 16.23
CA VAL A 22 16.05 -27.92 16.17
C VAL A 22 14.86 -28.04 17.13
N PRO A 23 14.68 -27.13 18.11
CA PRO A 23 13.53 -27.17 18.99
C PRO A 23 12.24 -26.97 18.19
N MET A 24 11.21 -27.76 18.49
CA MET A 24 9.90 -27.64 17.84
C MET A 24 8.97 -26.81 18.74
N VAL A 25 8.18 -25.92 18.14
CA VAL A 25 7.18 -25.12 18.83
C VAL A 25 5.81 -25.41 18.22
N GLU A 26 4.79 -25.53 19.06
CA GLU A 26 3.40 -25.63 18.60
C GLU A 26 2.86 -24.24 18.25
N VAL A 27 2.26 -24.14 17.07
CA VAL A 27 1.71 -22.91 16.53
C VAL A 27 0.25 -23.15 16.18
N SER A 28 -0.63 -22.25 16.59
CA SER A 28 -2.06 -22.30 16.22
C SER A 28 -2.29 -21.47 14.96
N ALA A 29 -2.97 -22.05 13.97
CA ALA A 29 -3.23 -21.38 12.69
C ALA A 29 -4.27 -20.26 12.85
N PRO A 30 -4.00 -19.03 12.37
CA PRO A 30 -4.94 -17.90 12.51
C PRO A 30 -6.18 -18.01 11.60
N SER A 31 -6.05 -18.75 10.49
CA SER A 31 -7.08 -18.95 9.46
C SER A 31 -6.87 -20.30 8.77
N ASP A 32 -7.75 -20.64 7.83
CA ASP A 32 -7.54 -21.78 6.93
C ASP A 32 -6.42 -21.41 5.95
N LEU A 33 -5.31 -22.15 5.96
CA LEU A 33 -4.12 -21.87 5.17
C LEU A 33 -3.75 -23.06 4.30
N PRO A 34 -3.43 -22.85 3.01
CA PRO A 34 -2.99 -23.92 2.12
C PRO A 34 -1.59 -24.42 2.50
N GLY A 35 -1.29 -25.67 2.17
CA GLY A 35 0.03 -26.26 2.42
C GLY A 35 1.15 -25.51 1.69
N GLY A 36 2.28 -25.32 2.35
CA GLY A 36 3.43 -24.56 1.84
C GLY A 36 3.36 -23.05 2.07
N TYR A 37 2.24 -22.51 2.58
CA TYR A 37 2.15 -21.11 2.96
C TYR A 37 3.12 -20.79 4.11
N VAL A 38 3.73 -19.60 4.11
CA VAL A 38 4.67 -19.18 5.17
C VAL A 38 4.10 -17.95 5.88
N PHE A 39 4.07 -17.98 7.21
CA PHE A 39 3.63 -16.85 8.03
C PHE A 39 4.51 -16.69 9.28
N ASP A 40 4.48 -15.51 9.87
CA ASP A 40 5.24 -15.22 11.08
C ASP A 40 4.46 -15.60 12.34
N ALA A 41 5.11 -16.32 13.24
CA ALA A 41 4.59 -16.70 14.55
C ALA A 41 5.50 -16.14 15.65
N VAL A 42 4.95 -15.92 16.84
CA VAL A 42 5.71 -15.42 17.99
C VAL A 42 5.80 -16.51 19.04
N ALA A 43 7.02 -16.86 19.45
CA ALA A 43 7.28 -17.77 20.56
C ALA A 43 8.40 -17.21 21.43
N ASN A 44 8.21 -17.24 22.76
CA ASN A 44 9.17 -16.69 23.72
C ASN A 44 9.55 -15.21 23.45
N GLY A 45 8.60 -14.42 22.92
CA GLY A 45 8.84 -13.02 22.55
C GLY A 45 9.69 -12.82 21.29
N GLN A 46 10.01 -13.89 20.55
CA GLN A 46 10.72 -13.82 19.28
C GLN A 46 9.80 -14.23 18.12
N THR A 47 9.83 -13.44 17.05
CA THR A 47 9.12 -13.75 15.80
C THR A 47 9.96 -14.72 14.95
N PHE A 48 9.33 -15.76 14.39
CA PHE A 48 9.96 -16.72 13.48
C PHE A 48 8.97 -17.13 12.38
N SER A 49 9.48 -17.42 11.19
CA SER A 49 8.64 -17.82 10.05
C SER A 49 8.33 -19.33 10.09
N VAL A 50 7.06 -19.66 9.93
CA VAL A 50 6.49 -21.01 9.99
C VAL A 50 5.93 -21.37 8.62
N THR A 51 6.35 -22.53 8.08
CA THR A 51 5.76 -23.09 6.85
C THR A 51 4.63 -24.06 7.22
N VAL A 52 3.46 -23.85 6.61
CA VAL A 52 2.29 -24.72 6.75
C VAL A 52 2.59 -26.10 6.15
N PRO A 53 2.30 -27.21 6.85
CA PRO A 53 2.55 -28.56 6.35
C PRO A 53 1.78 -28.87 5.07
N ALA A 54 2.25 -29.88 4.34
CA ALA A 54 1.53 -30.41 3.18
C ALA A 54 0.11 -30.85 3.59
N GLY A 55 -0.90 -30.41 2.82
CA GLY A 55 -2.31 -30.61 3.13
C GLY A 55 -3.01 -29.40 3.75
N GLY A 56 -2.26 -28.36 4.14
CA GLY A 56 -2.82 -27.16 4.75
C GLY A 56 -3.19 -27.35 6.23
N VAL A 57 -3.71 -26.29 6.83
CA VAL A 57 -4.20 -26.27 8.21
C VAL A 57 -5.51 -25.50 8.29
N SER A 58 -6.41 -25.91 9.17
CA SER A 58 -7.66 -25.20 9.44
C SER A 58 -7.48 -24.16 10.54
N ARG A 59 -8.32 -23.12 10.57
CA ARG A 59 -8.32 -22.09 11.61
C ARG A 59 -8.37 -22.69 13.02
N GLY A 60 -7.45 -22.27 13.87
CA GLY A 60 -7.30 -22.73 15.26
C GLY A 60 -6.56 -24.07 15.40
N GLN A 61 -6.31 -24.81 14.31
CA GLN A 61 -5.55 -26.05 14.35
C GLN A 61 -4.12 -25.77 14.81
N THR A 62 -3.63 -26.58 15.76
CA THR A 62 -2.24 -26.54 16.20
C THR A 62 -1.39 -27.49 15.37
N PHE A 63 -0.17 -27.07 15.05
CA PHE A 63 0.83 -27.92 14.41
C PHE A 63 2.23 -27.55 14.88
N SER A 64 3.16 -28.51 14.82
CA SER A 64 4.54 -28.30 15.27
C SER A 64 5.40 -27.76 14.14
N ALA A 65 6.12 -26.68 14.42
CA ALA A 65 7.05 -26.05 13.50
C ALA A 65 8.46 -25.96 14.12
N PRO A 66 9.53 -26.07 13.33
CA PRO A 66 10.89 -25.86 13.81
C PRO A 66 11.08 -24.40 14.22
N PHE A 67 11.51 -24.17 15.45
CA PHE A 67 11.92 -22.87 15.96
C PHE A 67 13.43 -22.74 15.74
N VAL A 68 13.81 -21.89 14.80
CA VAL A 68 15.22 -21.56 14.55
C VAL A 68 15.49 -20.19 15.18
N PRO A 69 15.94 -20.11 16.44
CA PRO A 69 16.27 -18.83 17.07
C PRO A 69 17.37 -18.14 16.27
N GLY A 70 17.11 -16.91 15.82
CA GLY A 70 18.05 -16.14 14.99
C GLY A 70 18.17 -16.62 13.53
N GLY A 71 17.41 -17.65 13.14
CA GLY A 71 17.17 -18.01 11.74
C GLY A 71 16.19 -17.03 11.14
N GLY A 72 16.59 -15.76 11.05
CA GLY A 72 15.86 -14.72 10.35
C GLY A 72 15.72 -15.12 8.89
N GLY A 73 14.68 -15.90 8.59
CA GLY A 73 13.95 -15.65 7.36
C GLY A 73 13.76 -14.15 7.35
N VAL A 74 14.26 -13.49 6.31
CA VAL A 74 14.12 -12.05 6.13
C VAL A 74 12.64 -11.81 5.84
N SER A 75 11.76 -12.08 6.82
CA SER A 75 10.51 -11.37 6.95
C SER A 75 10.96 -9.94 6.94
N ALA A 76 10.53 -9.23 5.89
CA ALA A 76 10.94 -7.88 5.63
C ALA A 76 10.30 -7.02 6.74
N SER A 77 10.89 -7.09 7.92
CA SER A 77 10.41 -6.44 9.13
C SER A 77 10.35 -4.97 8.80
N VAL A 78 9.15 -4.42 8.85
CA VAL A 78 8.94 -2.98 8.75
C VAL A 78 9.90 -2.33 9.75
N PRO A 79 10.81 -1.45 9.32
CA PRO A 79 11.81 -0.89 10.22
C PRO A 79 11.12 -0.07 11.30
N GLU A 80 11.36 -0.43 12.57
CA GLU A 80 10.87 0.35 13.70
C GLU A 80 11.75 1.59 13.91
N GLY A 81 11.13 2.69 14.32
CA GLY A 81 11.81 3.92 14.70
C GLY A 81 12.30 4.80 13.54
N ARG A 82 12.18 4.35 12.28
CA ARG A 82 12.53 5.15 11.10
C ARG A 82 11.75 4.75 9.85
N TRP A 83 11.63 5.68 8.90
CA TRP A 83 11.15 5.35 7.56
C TRP A 83 12.10 4.39 6.84
N LYS A 84 11.55 3.58 5.93
CA LYS A 84 12.34 2.60 5.16
C LYS A 84 13.24 3.29 4.11
N ASP A 85 12.83 4.47 3.70
CA ASP A 85 13.32 5.26 2.58
C ASP A 85 13.10 6.74 2.84
N ASP A 86 13.88 7.60 2.18
CA ASP A 86 13.76 9.05 2.34
C ASP A 86 12.56 9.59 1.55
N LEU A 87 12.04 10.75 1.97
CA LEU A 87 10.86 11.35 1.34
C LEU A 87 11.10 11.61 -0.17
N CYS A 88 12.33 11.99 -0.55
CA CYS A 88 12.69 12.31 -1.93
C CYS A 88 13.07 11.10 -2.79
N ASP A 89 13.04 9.87 -2.26
CA ASP A 89 13.30 8.64 -3.02
C ASP A 89 12.10 8.21 -3.91
N CYS A 90 11.17 9.13 -4.18
CA CYS A 90 9.97 8.88 -4.97
C CYS A 90 10.26 8.36 -6.39
N CYS A 91 11.45 8.67 -6.94
CA CYS A 91 11.87 8.23 -8.27
C CYS A 91 12.68 6.92 -8.28
N MET A 92 12.90 6.26 -7.13
CA MET A 92 13.72 5.04 -7.05
C MET A 92 13.19 3.89 -7.94
N PHE A 93 11.87 3.80 -8.13
CA PHE A 93 11.20 2.80 -8.99
C PHE A 93 10.79 3.37 -10.36
N GLY A 94 11.31 4.55 -10.72
CA GLY A 94 11.04 5.26 -11.98
C GLY A 94 9.81 6.19 -11.96
N CYS A 95 9.82 7.19 -12.84
CA CYS A 95 8.75 8.21 -12.92
C CYS A 95 7.39 7.68 -13.42
N CYS A 96 7.35 6.44 -13.92
CA CYS A 96 6.12 5.81 -14.42
C CYS A 96 5.46 4.89 -13.39
N HIS A 97 5.91 4.90 -12.12
CA HIS A 97 5.29 4.09 -11.08
C HIS A 97 3.84 4.56 -10.81
N PRO A 98 2.83 3.67 -10.76
CA PRO A 98 1.42 4.06 -10.60
C PRO A 98 1.16 4.94 -9.36
N ALA A 99 1.92 4.73 -8.29
CA ALA A 99 1.79 5.54 -7.08
C ALA A 99 2.36 6.98 -7.21
N LEU A 100 3.18 7.28 -8.23
CA LEU A 100 3.54 8.67 -8.55
C LEU A 100 2.34 9.42 -9.12
N TRP A 101 1.53 8.77 -9.96
CA TRP A 101 0.36 9.38 -10.61
C TRP A 101 -0.76 9.75 -9.63
N MET A 102 -0.82 9.08 -8.47
CA MET A 102 -1.85 9.31 -7.46
C MET A 102 -1.58 10.48 -6.51
N GLY A 103 -0.34 10.98 -6.44
CA GLY A 103 -0.01 12.06 -5.52
C GLY A 103 0.64 13.30 -6.16
N ILE A 104 0.64 13.38 -7.49
CA ILE A 104 0.85 14.68 -8.14
C ILE A 104 -0.32 15.56 -7.65
N PRO A 105 -0.08 16.62 -6.85
CA PRO A 105 -1.15 17.53 -6.50
C PRO A 105 -1.76 18.02 -7.81
N ALA A 106 -3.09 18.16 -7.86
CA ALA A 106 -3.88 18.51 -9.05
C ALA A 106 -3.39 19.76 -9.83
N ARG A 107 -2.34 20.45 -9.35
CA ARG A 107 -1.67 21.60 -9.97
C ARG A 107 -0.68 21.29 -11.08
N THR A 108 -0.13 20.08 -11.24
CA THR A 108 0.94 19.86 -12.26
C THR A 108 0.69 18.72 -13.26
N SER A 109 -0.37 17.92 -13.11
CA SER A 109 -0.78 16.98 -14.16
C SER A 109 -1.94 17.54 -14.98
N PRO A 110 -1.76 17.78 -16.28
CA PRO A 110 -2.81 18.35 -17.10
C PRO A 110 -3.66 17.21 -17.72
N LYS A 111 -4.96 17.46 -17.91
CA LYS A 111 -5.71 17.25 -19.18
C LYS A 111 -7.02 16.43 -19.25
N PRO A 112 -7.57 15.70 -18.26
CA PRO A 112 -8.95 15.21 -18.43
C PRO A 112 -9.95 16.27 -17.98
N LEU A 113 -9.98 16.58 -16.68
CA LEU A 113 -11.00 17.46 -16.11
C LEU A 113 -10.86 18.91 -16.58
N GLU A 114 -9.64 19.46 -16.61
CA GLU A 114 -9.45 20.84 -17.07
C GLU A 114 -9.68 21.01 -18.58
N VAL A 115 -9.34 20.01 -19.41
CA VAL A 115 -9.64 20.09 -20.84
C VAL A 115 -11.12 19.93 -21.09
N GLU A 116 -11.80 19.05 -20.34
CA GLU A 116 -13.24 18.90 -20.46
C GLU A 116 -13.98 20.13 -19.94
N LEU A 117 -13.53 20.70 -18.81
CA LEU A 117 -14.04 21.97 -18.32
C LEU A 117 -13.76 23.10 -19.29
N ALA A 118 -12.55 23.19 -19.87
CA ALA A 118 -12.24 24.20 -20.88
C ALA A 118 -13.10 24.03 -22.14
N ARG A 119 -13.40 22.79 -22.56
CA ARG A 119 -14.34 22.49 -23.65
C ARG A 119 -15.76 22.95 -23.31
N LEU A 120 -16.24 22.65 -22.10
CA LEU A 120 -17.55 23.09 -21.61
C LEU A 120 -17.64 24.62 -21.52
N LEU A 121 -16.58 25.27 -21.03
CA LEU A 121 -16.53 26.72 -20.85
C LEU A 121 -16.35 27.49 -22.15
N LYS A 122 -15.77 26.87 -23.20
CA LYS A 122 -15.55 27.51 -24.50
C LYS A 122 -16.85 28.02 -25.14
N GLY A 123 -17.98 27.37 -24.88
CA GLY A 123 -19.30 27.82 -25.36
C GLY A 123 -19.81 29.11 -24.71
N TYR A 124 -19.22 29.52 -23.59
CA TYR A 124 -19.60 30.72 -22.83
C TYR A 124 -18.63 31.88 -22.99
N ILE A 125 -17.60 31.75 -23.83
CA ILE A 125 -16.62 32.79 -24.11
C ILE A 125 -16.98 33.43 -25.46
N ASP A 126 -17.12 34.76 -25.46
CA ASP A 126 -17.35 35.53 -26.68
C ASP A 126 -16.09 35.45 -27.57
N PRO A 127 -16.20 34.96 -28.82
CA PRO A 127 -15.04 34.79 -29.70
C PRO A 127 -14.40 36.12 -30.12
N SER A 128 -15.11 37.24 -30.02
CA SER A 128 -14.62 38.56 -30.43
C SER A 128 -13.81 39.25 -29.34
N THR A 129 -14.21 39.08 -28.07
CA THR A 129 -13.57 39.74 -26.92
C THR A 129 -12.69 38.79 -26.10
N GLY A 130 -12.93 37.48 -26.19
CA GLY A 130 -12.32 36.48 -25.31
C GLY A 130 -12.84 36.52 -23.87
N LEU A 131 -13.89 37.29 -23.59
CA LEU A 131 -14.48 37.43 -22.27
C LEU A 131 -15.71 36.54 -22.11
N PRO A 132 -16.09 36.17 -20.86
CA PRO A 132 -17.34 35.49 -20.60
C PRO A 132 -18.54 36.32 -21.10
N ILE A 133 -19.48 35.67 -21.79
CA ILE A 133 -20.71 36.32 -22.28
C ILE A 133 -21.52 36.82 -21.06
N GLU A 134 -22.01 38.05 -21.11
CA GLU A 134 -22.82 38.63 -20.04
C GLU A 134 -24.10 37.82 -19.82
N GLY A 135 -24.43 37.51 -18.55
CA GLY A 135 -25.55 36.64 -18.19
C GLY A 135 -25.31 35.13 -18.38
N SER A 136 -24.15 34.71 -18.89
CA SER A 136 -23.80 33.29 -18.99
C SER A 136 -23.50 32.67 -17.61
N PRO A 137 -23.72 31.34 -17.43
CA PRO A 137 -23.41 30.64 -16.19
C PRO A 137 -21.90 30.42 -15.95
N TYR A 138 -21.02 31.02 -16.76
CA TYR A 138 -19.57 30.81 -16.72
C TYR A 138 -18.99 30.89 -15.30
N TRP A 139 -19.27 31.98 -14.59
CA TRP A 139 -18.74 32.21 -13.23
C TRP A 139 -19.30 31.22 -12.20
N ALA A 140 -20.56 30.80 -12.36
CA ALA A 140 -21.16 29.80 -11.49
C ALA A 140 -20.50 28.43 -11.68
N ILE A 141 -20.31 28.00 -12.93
CA ILE A 141 -19.63 26.74 -13.27
C ILE A 141 -18.19 26.77 -12.74
N TYR A 142 -17.47 27.87 -12.98
CA TYR A 142 -16.11 28.05 -12.47
C TYR A 142 -16.04 27.99 -10.94
N ALA A 143 -16.93 28.69 -10.24
CA ALA A 143 -16.98 28.70 -8.78
C ALA A 143 -17.29 27.32 -8.20
N VAL A 144 -18.23 26.57 -8.79
CA VAL A 144 -18.56 25.19 -8.37
C VAL A 144 -17.36 24.28 -8.58
N ASN A 145 -16.70 24.33 -9.73
CA ASN A 145 -15.51 23.52 -9.99
C ASN A 145 -14.37 23.86 -9.03
N LEU A 146 -14.15 25.15 -8.75
CA LEU A 146 -13.14 25.60 -7.79
C LEU A 146 -13.45 25.08 -6.38
N ALA A 147 -14.70 25.21 -5.92
CA ALA A 147 -15.13 24.72 -4.61
C ALA A 147 -14.95 23.20 -4.50
N PHE A 148 -15.36 22.44 -5.53
CA PHE A 148 -15.19 21.00 -5.59
C PHE A 148 -13.71 20.60 -5.56
N SER A 149 -12.87 21.27 -6.36
CA SER A 149 -11.42 21.03 -6.41
C SER A 149 -10.75 21.32 -5.06
N CYS A 150 -11.13 22.41 -4.39
CA CYS A 150 -10.66 22.75 -3.04
C CYS A 150 -11.09 21.68 -2.03
N ALA A 151 -12.35 21.22 -2.08
CA ALA A 151 -12.86 20.20 -1.18
C ALA A 151 -12.11 18.87 -1.34
N VAL A 152 -11.91 18.40 -2.58
CA VAL A 152 -11.14 17.19 -2.87
C VAL A 152 -9.67 17.33 -2.43
N GLY A 153 -9.07 18.51 -2.64
CA GLY A 153 -7.70 18.80 -2.20
C GLY A 153 -7.56 18.72 -0.68
N ILE A 154 -8.46 19.38 0.06
CA ILE A 154 -8.48 19.35 1.54
C ILE A 154 -8.68 17.92 2.04
N PHE A 155 -9.64 17.18 1.47
CA PHE A 155 -9.91 15.80 1.83
C PHE A 155 -8.68 14.90 1.59
N SER A 156 -8.01 15.05 0.44
CA SER A 156 -6.81 14.28 0.10
C SER A 156 -5.67 14.56 1.09
N ILE A 157 -5.43 15.83 1.43
CA ILE A 157 -4.44 16.22 2.45
C ILE A 157 -4.78 15.59 3.80
N TYR A 158 -6.05 15.66 4.22
CA TYR A 158 -6.52 15.07 5.47
C TYR A 158 -6.28 13.55 5.53
N VAL A 159 -6.59 12.82 4.46
CA VAL A 159 -6.36 11.37 4.39
C VAL A 159 -4.88 11.05 4.47
N ILE A 160 -4.02 11.72 3.68
CA ILE A 160 -2.56 11.50 3.72
C ILE A 160 -2.00 11.78 5.12
N LEU A 161 -2.41 12.88 5.73
CA LEU A 161 -2.06 13.25 7.11
C LEU A 161 -2.39 12.14 8.10
N LYS A 162 -3.65 11.69 8.11
CA LYS A 162 -4.12 10.68 9.06
C LYS A 162 -3.48 9.32 8.84
N THR A 163 -3.33 8.90 7.58
CA THR A 163 -2.64 7.65 7.26
C THR A 163 -1.18 7.70 7.70
N ARG A 164 -0.48 8.81 7.45
CA ARG A 164 0.92 8.95 7.84
C ARG A 164 1.11 8.94 9.35
N GLN A 165 0.30 9.71 10.06
CA GLN A 165 0.31 9.76 11.52
C GLN A 165 0.12 8.35 12.10
N HIS A 166 -0.86 7.60 11.59
CA HIS A 166 -1.13 6.24 12.02
C HIS A 166 0.07 5.31 11.80
N ILE A 167 0.69 5.35 10.61
CA ILE A 167 1.87 4.53 10.31
C ILE A 167 3.02 4.88 11.27
N ARG A 168 3.28 6.16 11.52
CA ARG A 168 4.35 6.61 12.44
C ARG A 168 4.12 6.15 13.86
N GLU A 169 2.92 6.33 14.38
CA GLU A 169 2.54 5.88 15.73
C GLU A 169 2.70 4.36 15.85
N SER A 170 2.25 3.61 14.84
CA SER A 170 2.36 2.15 14.82
C SER A 170 3.80 1.64 14.73
N SER A 171 4.68 2.38 14.04
CA SER A 171 6.06 2.00 13.77
C SER A 171 7.08 2.72 14.67
N GLY A 172 6.61 3.54 15.63
CA GLY A 172 7.45 4.29 16.56
C GLY A 172 8.32 5.38 15.91
N ILE A 173 7.91 5.97 14.78
CA ILE A 173 8.73 6.91 14.00
C ILE A 173 8.60 8.36 14.53
N PRO A 174 9.68 8.97 15.08
CA PRO A 174 9.66 10.33 15.62
C PRO A 174 9.67 11.40 14.51
N GLU A 175 9.22 12.62 14.82
CA GLU A 175 9.31 13.76 13.89
C GLU A 175 10.74 14.31 13.91
N GLU A 176 11.25 14.69 12.74
CA GLU A 176 12.63 15.13 12.55
C GLU A 176 12.71 16.61 12.13
N SER A 177 11.86 17.04 11.21
CA SER A 177 12.01 18.34 10.52
C SER A 177 11.07 19.43 11.02
N CYS A 178 9.81 19.08 11.34
CA CYS A 178 8.84 20.03 11.90
C CYS A 178 8.04 19.39 13.02
N GLN A 179 8.41 19.67 14.27
CA GLN A 179 7.73 19.14 15.43
C GLN A 179 6.26 19.63 15.48
N GLY A 180 5.33 18.69 15.46
CA GLY A 180 3.88 18.86 15.45
C GLY A 180 3.27 19.19 14.08
N CYS A 181 4.07 19.34 13.03
CA CYS A 181 3.58 19.77 11.72
C CYS A 181 4.16 19.02 10.52
N GLU A 182 5.11 18.10 10.73
CA GLU A 182 5.85 17.43 9.66
C GLU A 182 4.91 16.73 8.68
N ASP A 183 3.95 15.96 9.18
CA ASP A 183 3.02 15.22 8.33
C ASP A 183 2.13 16.15 7.49
N CYS A 184 1.78 17.33 8.03
CA CYS A 184 0.99 18.35 7.31
C CYS A 184 1.81 18.98 6.19
N CYS A 185 3.07 19.31 6.46
CA CYS A 185 4.01 19.81 5.46
C CYS A 185 4.27 18.77 4.37
N CYS A 186 4.52 17.50 4.74
CA CYS A 186 4.72 16.41 3.78
C CYS A 186 3.49 16.20 2.89
N ALA A 187 2.29 16.15 3.48
CA ALA A 187 1.04 15.99 2.74
C ALA A 187 0.75 17.16 1.79
N THR A 188 1.04 18.40 2.21
CA THR A 188 0.74 19.60 1.42
C THR A 188 1.74 19.85 0.30
N TRP A 189 3.04 19.70 0.58
CA TRP A 189 4.11 20.10 -0.34
C TRP A 189 4.65 18.95 -1.20
N CYS A 190 4.58 17.70 -0.72
CA CYS A 190 5.12 16.52 -1.42
C CYS A 190 4.17 15.32 -1.26
N GLY A 191 2.89 15.51 -1.58
CA GLY A 191 1.84 14.48 -1.40
C GLY A 191 2.20 13.13 -2.02
N CYS A 192 2.64 13.07 -3.29
CA CYS A 192 3.09 11.84 -3.96
C CYS A 192 4.24 11.16 -3.23
N CYS A 193 5.24 11.95 -2.85
CA CYS A 193 6.42 11.47 -2.14
C CYS A 193 6.01 10.80 -0.83
N THR A 194 5.10 11.44 -0.11
CA THR A 194 4.53 10.96 1.15
C THR A 194 3.76 9.67 0.97
N VAL A 195 2.88 9.60 -0.03
CA VAL A 195 2.10 8.39 -0.36
C VAL A 195 3.03 7.24 -0.76
N LEU A 196 4.06 7.52 -1.56
CA LEU A 196 5.06 6.51 -1.97
C LEU A 196 5.89 6.02 -0.79
N GLN A 197 6.36 6.91 0.08
CA GLN A 197 7.11 6.55 1.28
C GLN A 197 6.25 5.66 2.19
N MET A 198 5.00 6.04 2.44
CA MET A 198 4.05 5.22 3.22
C MET A 198 3.84 3.85 2.57
N ALA A 199 3.59 3.79 1.27
CA ALA A 199 3.37 2.54 0.55
C ALA A 199 4.60 1.63 0.62
N ARG A 200 5.81 2.17 0.45
CA ARG A 200 7.06 1.39 0.51
C ARG A 200 7.44 0.97 1.91
N HIS A 201 7.08 1.76 2.91
CA HIS A 201 7.24 1.39 4.29
C HIS A 201 6.35 0.21 4.67
N THR A 202 5.11 0.18 4.15
CA THR A 202 4.15 -0.88 4.47
C THR A 202 4.26 -2.11 3.56
N ALA A 203 4.85 -2.02 2.37
CA ALA A 203 4.96 -3.15 1.43
C ALA A 203 6.39 -3.49 1.00
N GLU A 204 6.63 -4.76 0.65
CA GLU A 204 7.93 -5.25 0.18
C GLU A 204 8.06 -5.25 -1.34
N TYR A 205 8.23 -4.05 -1.91
CA TYR A 205 8.36 -3.87 -3.36
C TYR A 205 9.66 -4.42 -3.97
N LYS A 206 10.68 -4.76 -3.17
CA LYS A 206 11.89 -5.42 -3.73
C LYS A 206 11.62 -6.86 -4.11
N THR A 207 10.67 -7.50 -3.42
CA THR A 207 10.31 -8.91 -3.63
C THR A 207 9.10 -9.03 -4.55
N TYR A 208 8.09 -8.17 -4.35
CA TYR A 208 6.83 -8.21 -5.10
C TYR A 208 6.67 -6.93 -5.90
N ALA A 209 6.71 -7.02 -7.23
CA ALA A 209 6.46 -5.88 -8.10
C ALA A 209 5.02 -5.37 -7.89
N GLY A 210 4.85 -4.04 -7.87
CA GLY A 210 3.52 -3.44 -7.74
C GLY A 210 2.61 -3.83 -8.90
N GLN A 211 1.36 -4.17 -8.61
CA GLN A 211 0.34 -4.50 -9.61
C GLN A 211 -0.76 -3.44 -9.62
N CYS A 212 -0.88 -2.71 -10.72
CA CYS A 212 -1.94 -1.73 -10.92
C CYS A 212 -3.33 -2.40 -10.91
N CYS A 213 -4.34 -1.70 -10.41
CA CYS A 213 -5.73 -2.17 -10.33
C CYS A 213 -5.96 -3.44 -9.50
N SER A 214 -5.03 -3.76 -8.58
CA SER A 214 -5.28 -4.72 -7.51
C SER A 214 -5.79 -4.01 -6.26
N GLU A 215 -6.45 -4.74 -5.36
CA GLU A 215 -7.01 -4.19 -4.12
C GLU A 215 -5.93 -3.59 -3.21
N THR A 216 -4.74 -4.20 -3.17
CA THR A 216 -3.62 -3.81 -2.29
C THR A 216 -2.46 -3.15 -3.02
N GLY A 217 -2.49 -3.07 -4.35
CA GLY A 217 -1.34 -2.66 -5.16
C GLY A 217 -0.26 -3.74 -5.32
N LEU A 218 -0.51 -4.97 -4.85
CA LEU A 218 0.41 -6.11 -4.90
C LEU A 218 -0.22 -7.32 -5.62
N PRO A 219 0.58 -8.26 -6.16
CA PRO A 219 0.06 -9.49 -6.75
C PRO A 219 -0.59 -10.38 -5.68
N VAL A 220 -1.53 -11.23 -6.11
CA VAL A 220 -2.26 -12.18 -5.22
C VAL A 220 -1.32 -13.15 -4.49
N SER A 221 -0.12 -13.39 -5.04
CA SER A 221 0.92 -14.20 -4.41
C SER A 221 1.70 -13.48 -3.31
N ALA A 222 1.55 -12.16 -3.17
CA ALA A 222 2.20 -11.42 -2.09
C ALA A 222 1.50 -11.72 -0.76
N PRO A 223 2.26 -11.86 0.34
CA PRO A 223 1.67 -12.04 1.66
C PRO A 223 0.77 -10.84 1.98
N GLN A 224 -0.42 -11.10 2.55
CA GLN A 224 -1.29 -10.02 2.96
C GLN A 224 -0.62 -9.16 4.03
N LEU A 225 -0.75 -7.84 3.87
CA LEU A 225 -0.26 -6.86 4.82
C LEU A 225 -1.02 -7.03 6.15
N GLN A 226 -0.37 -7.57 7.17
CA GLN A 226 -0.95 -7.65 8.50
C GLN A 226 -0.79 -6.30 9.20
N PHE A 227 -1.74 -5.39 8.99
CA PHE A 227 -1.86 -4.19 9.80
C PHE A 227 -2.49 -4.56 11.14
N GLY A 228 -1.64 -4.90 12.12
CA GLY A 228 -1.95 -4.90 13.55
C GLY A 228 -3.36 -5.36 13.93
N GLY A 229 -3.70 -6.64 13.72
CA GLY A 229 -4.81 -7.34 14.36
C GLY A 229 -6.24 -6.83 14.11
N ALA A 230 -6.43 -5.72 13.41
CA ALA A 230 -7.75 -5.24 13.03
C ALA A 230 -8.18 -5.99 11.77
N HIS A 231 -8.93 -7.08 11.95
CA HIS A 231 -9.73 -7.64 10.88
C HIS A 231 -10.63 -6.52 10.33
N ILE A 232 -10.35 -6.06 9.11
CA ILE A 232 -11.28 -5.26 8.33
C ILE A 232 -12.39 -6.23 7.92
N VAL A 233 -13.52 -6.17 8.62
CA VAL A 233 -14.71 -6.98 8.36
C VAL A 233 -15.44 -6.47 7.13
#